data_AF-A0A1J4JL73-F1
#
_entry.id   AF-A0A1J4JL73-F1
#
_cell.length_a   1.000
_cell.length_b   1.000
_cell.length_c   1.000
_cell.angle_alpha   90.00
_cell.angle_beta   90.00
_cell.angle_gamma   90.00
#
_symmetry.space_group_name_H-M   'P 1'
#
loop_
_entity.id
_entity.type
_entity.pdbx_description
1 polymer ?
#
loop_
_entity_poly.entity_id
_entity_poly.type
_entity_poly.pdbx_seq_one_letter_code
_entity_poly.pdbx_strand_id
1 'polypeptide(L)'
;MSREFIVSCVLITFSGILIVAGIPLWIVGCTQPDYYISKYLYSIPLFPEFPGDFLTHWTPFGNHNDTKTQEKSIKSNLSLSFNINLSDFPSKHLNQNIQAHIIHNLWGLNLQISMMKNEIPFLNFKHSKNLEIGGTSSTSFNLHPNDLPDDLRRHGTFRVKCPYSTLITKENDIEPNCNRKIGAFLDLNDFYEDIKIGTAKITELDFSLLVTFDDLKVLPNNFVITPQMFLGFWSRANSYKIIISGAVLTSTGIVMLIISIIVFFACSSQNDDTDRN
;
A
#
# COMPACT_ATOMS: atom_id res chain seq x y z
N MET A 1 -33.16 -46.72 15.83
CA MET A 1 -32.72 -45.31 15.64
C MET A 1 -33.33 -44.83 14.33
N SER A 2 -34.24 -43.85 14.37
CA SER A 2 -34.90 -43.37 13.14
C SER A 2 -33.90 -42.61 12.25
N ARG A 3 -34.10 -42.66 10.94
CA ARG A 3 -33.28 -41.93 9.94
C ARG A 3 -33.22 -40.43 10.26
N GLU A 4 -34.30 -39.89 10.82
CA GLU A 4 -34.45 -38.48 11.22
C GLU A 4 -33.53 -38.10 12.38
N PHE A 5 -33.36 -38.99 13.37
CA PHE A 5 -32.41 -38.78 14.46
C PHE A 5 -30.98 -38.65 13.95
N ILE A 6 -30.58 -39.48 12.98
CA ILE A 6 -29.26 -39.41 12.35
C ILE A 6 -29.08 -38.09 11.61
N VAL A 7 -30.10 -37.65 10.86
CA VAL A 7 -30.08 -36.36 10.14
C VAL A 7 -29.94 -35.18 11.10
N SER A 8 -30.71 -35.14 12.19
CA SER A 8 -30.60 -34.09 13.20
C SER A 8 -29.22 -34.05 13.86
N CYS A 9 -28.64 -35.21 14.22
CA CYS A 9 -27.29 -35.26 14.77
C CYS A 9 -26.22 -34.77 13.77
N VAL A 10 -26.36 -35.10 12.48
CA VAL A 10 -25.45 -34.60 11.43
C VAL A 10 -25.57 -33.08 11.28
N LEU A 11 -26.79 -32.54 11.27
CA LEU A 11 -26.98 -31.09 11.15
C LEU A 11 -26.47 -30.34 12.41
N ILE A 12 -26.68 -30.88 13.61
CA ILE A 12 -26.13 -30.30 14.85
C ILE A 12 -24.60 -30.28 14.80
N THR A 13 -23.96 -31.40 14.46
CA THR A 13 -22.49 -31.46 14.38
C THR A 13 -21.94 -30.51 13.32
N PHE A 14 -22.57 -30.44 12.15
CA PHE A 14 -22.19 -29.49 11.10
C PHE A 14 -22.36 -28.03 11.54
N SER A 15 -23.47 -27.70 12.21
CA SER A 15 -23.70 -26.37 12.75
C SER A 15 -22.66 -25.97 13.80
N GLY A 16 -22.26 -26.91 14.66
CA GLY A 16 -21.21 -26.73 15.64
C GLY A 16 -19.87 -26.41 14.99
N ILE A 17 -19.48 -27.15 13.94
CA ILE A 17 -18.25 -26.90 13.18
C ILE A 17 -18.26 -25.49 12.57
N LEU A 18 -19.38 -25.07 11.95
CA LEU A 18 -19.52 -23.75 11.35
C LEU A 18 -19.37 -22.62 12.36
N ILE A 19 -19.97 -22.75 13.54
CA ILE A 19 -19.88 -21.74 14.61
C ILE A 19 -18.46 -21.68 15.19
N VAL A 20 -17.87 -22.85 15.48
CA VAL A 20 -16.51 -22.97 16.03
C VAL A 20 -15.45 -22.46 15.05
N ALA A 21 -15.67 -22.58 13.74
CA ALA A 21 -14.79 -21.98 12.74
C ALA A 21 -15.08 -20.48 12.51
N GLY A 22 -16.36 -20.10 12.49
CA GLY A 22 -16.80 -18.74 12.15
C GLY A 22 -16.44 -17.69 13.20
N ILE A 23 -16.63 -17.99 14.49
CA ILE A 23 -16.35 -17.03 15.57
C ILE A 23 -14.85 -16.63 15.61
N PRO A 24 -13.89 -17.59 15.60
CA PRO A 24 -12.47 -17.23 15.55
C PRO A 24 -12.09 -16.45 14.31
N LEU A 25 -12.62 -16.81 13.13
CA LEU A 25 -12.38 -16.04 11.90
C LEU A 25 -12.88 -14.60 12.05
N TRP A 26 -14.07 -14.41 12.59
CA TRP A 26 -14.61 -13.08 12.79
C TRP A 26 -13.75 -12.25 13.77
N ILE A 27 -13.37 -12.84 14.91
CA ILE A 27 -12.50 -12.19 15.91
C ILE A 27 -11.14 -11.83 15.29
N VAL A 28 -10.49 -12.78 14.61
CA VAL A 28 -9.20 -12.55 13.94
C VAL A 28 -9.32 -11.41 12.93
N GLY A 29 -10.37 -11.42 12.11
CA GLY A 29 -10.66 -10.37 11.14
C GLY A 29 -10.80 -9.00 11.79
N CYS A 30 -11.52 -8.90 12.92
CA CYS A 30 -11.68 -7.64 13.66
C CYS A 30 -10.40 -7.15 14.34
N THR A 31 -9.47 -8.05 14.68
CA THR A 31 -8.18 -7.67 15.27
C THR A 31 -7.11 -7.31 14.24
N GLN A 32 -7.32 -7.68 12.97
CA GLN A 32 -6.38 -7.44 11.89
C GLN A 32 -6.48 -5.97 11.41
N PRO A 33 -5.36 -5.27 11.14
CA PRO A 33 -5.41 -3.92 10.61
C PRO A 33 -6.00 -3.92 9.19
N ASP A 34 -6.59 -2.80 8.76
CA ASP A 34 -7.13 -2.65 7.40
C ASP A 34 -6.04 -2.51 6.34
N TYR A 35 -4.88 -1.98 6.73
CA TYR A 35 -3.72 -1.86 5.86
C TYR A 35 -2.46 -2.36 6.54
N TYR A 36 -1.60 -2.99 5.75
CA TYR A 36 -0.21 -3.21 6.12
C TYR A 36 0.64 -2.05 5.61
N ILE A 37 1.27 -1.25 6.48
CA ILE A 37 1.94 0.00 6.09
C ILE A 37 3.34 0.15 6.69
N SER A 38 4.20 0.96 6.05
CA SER A 38 5.36 1.58 6.71
C SER A 38 4.90 2.72 7.61
N LYS A 39 5.71 3.04 8.63
CA LYS A 39 5.50 4.22 9.49
C LYS A 39 5.78 5.53 8.78
N TYR A 40 6.50 5.50 7.66
CA TYR A 40 7.03 6.68 6.98
C TYR A 40 6.76 6.64 5.49
N LEU A 41 6.59 7.84 4.92
CA LEU A 41 6.90 8.14 3.53
C LEU A 41 8.36 8.60 3.44
N TYR A 42 9.09 8.14 2.43
CA TYR A 42 10.49 8.48 2.20
C TYR A 42 10.57 9.56 1.11
N SER A 43 11.09 10.74 1.44
CA SER A 43 11.28 11.80 0.44
C SER A 43 12.39 11.41 -0.54
N ILE A 44 12.13 11.56 -1.83
CA ILE A 44 13.12 11.31 -2.88
C ILE A 44 13.66 12.67 -3.34
N PRO A 45 14.98 12.92 -3.31
CA PRO A 45 15.54 14.18 -3.76
C PRO A 45 15.33 14.33 -5.26
N LEU A 46 14.64 15.40 -5.63
CA LEU A 46 14.45 15.86 -6.99
C LEU A 46 15.36 17.07 -7.20
N PHE A 47 16.12 17.11 -8.29
CA PHE A 47 17.04 18.21 -8.63
C PHE A 47 18.10 18.48 -7.53
N PRO A 48 19.09 17.58 -7.34
CA PRO A 48 20.18 17.87 -6.42
C PRO A 48 20.92 19.15 -6.80
N GLU A 49 21.12 20.04 -5.83
CA GLU A 49 21.86 21.31 -5.94
C GLU A 49 23.34 21.04 -6.24
N PHE A 50 23.66 20.65 -7.47
CA PHE A 50 25.04 20.59 -7.97
C PHE A 50 25.43 21.93 -8.60
N PRO A 51 26.71 22.35 -8.51
CA PRO A 51 27.21 23.53 -9.20
C PRO A 51 27.19 23.27 -10.72
N GLY A 52 26.12 23.73 -11.37
CA GLY A 52 25.80 23.45 -12.78
C GLY A 52 24.29 23.29 -12.99
N ASP A 53 23.51 24.09 -12.26
CA ASP A 53 22.08 23.96 -12.02
C ASP A 53 21.28 23.62 -13.29
N PHE A 54 20.76 22.39 -13.36
CA PHE A 54 19.97 21.88 -14.50
C PHE A 54 18.71 22.73 -14.75
N LEU A 55 18.21 23.47 -13.75
CA LEU A 55 17.11 24.41 -13.93
C LEU A 55 17.49 25.56 -14.87
N THR A 56 18.76 25.93 -14.96
CA THR A 56 19.24 26.98 -15.89
C THR A 56 19.26 26.54 -17.36
N HIS A 57 19.26 25.23 -17.62
CA HIS A 57 19.25 24.67 -18.98
C HIS A 57 17.86 24.22 -19.44
N TRP A 58 16.85 24.37 -18.57
CA TRP A 58 15.46 24.13 -18.93
C TRP A 58 14.94 25.32 -19.74
N THR A 59 15.06 25.24 -21.07
CA THR A 59 14.35 26.15 -21.97
C THR A 59 13.00 25.51 -22.32
N PRO A 60 11.86 26.07 -21.86
CA PRO A 60 10.55 25.48 -22.09
C PRO A 60 10.12 25.51 -23.58
N PHE A 61 10.86 26.20 -24.44
CA PHE A 61 10.54 26.40 -25.85
C PHE A 61 11.82 26.42 -26.70
N GLY A 62 12.39 25.24 -26.95
CA GLY A 62 13.36 25.11 -28.04
C GLY A 62 12.61 25.10 -29.38
N ASN A 63 12.99 25.99 -30.30
CA ASN A 63 12.42 26.09 -31.65
C ASN A 63 12.20 24.71 -32.30
N HIS A 64 11.01 24.53 -32.89
CA HIS A 64 10.44 23.30 -33.43
C HIS A 64 11.27 22.60 -34.55
N ASN A 65 12.42 23.15 -34.93
CA ASN A 65 13.20 22.72 -36.08
C ASN A 65 14.46 21.90 -35.75
N ASP A 66 14.77 21.66 -34.48
CA ASP A 66 16.02 20.99 -34.07
C ASP A 66 15.76 19.71 -33.27
N THR A 67 15.11 18.75 -33.93
CA THR A 67 14.72 17.44 -33.38
C THR A 67 15.89 16.56 -32.95
N LYS A 68 17.14 16.91 -33.30
CA LYS A 68 18.35 16.14 -32.93
C LYS A 68 19.15 16.75 -31.78
N THR A 69 18.82 17.96 -31.34
CA THR A 69 19.61 18.72 -30.36
C THR A 69 18.93 18.79 -28.99
N GLN A 70 17.62 18.53 -28.90
CA GLN A 70 16.84 18.62 -27.64
C GLN A 70 16.89 17.37 -26.76
N GLU A 71 17.05 16.15 -27.32
CA GLU A 71 17.30 14.93 -26.53
C GLU A 71 18.64 14.98 -25.76
N LYS A 72 19.51 15.94 -26.09
CA LYS A 72 20.86 16.04 -25.54
C LYS A 72 20.95 16.69 -24.16
N SER A 73 19.88 17.31 -23.63
CA SER A 73 20.01 18.17 -22.44
C SER A 73 19.37 17.66 -21.14
N ILE A 74 18.60 16.56 -21.14
CA ILE A 74 18.05 15.98 -19.90
C ILE A 74 18.68 14.59 -19.67
N LYS A 75 19.98 14.60 -19.35
CA LYS A 75 20.74 13.40 -18.99
C LYS A 75 21.34 13.54 -17.60
N SER A 76 20.53 13.91 -16.62
CA SER A 76 20.85 13.63 -15.23
C SER A 76 20.54 12.16 -14.96
N ASN A 77 21.49 11.27 -15.24
CA ASN A 77 21.43 9.90 -14.74
C ASN A 77 21.76 9.95 -13.24
N LEU A 78 20.80 10.40 -12.44
CA LEU A 78 20.98 10.48 -11.00
C LEU A 78 20.77 9.08 -10.43
N SER A 79 21.85 8.48 -9.94
CA SER A 79 21.76 7.26 -9.15
C SER A 79 21.60 7.61 -7.67
N LEU A 80 20.48 7.22 -7.07
CA LEU A 80 20.19 7.43 -5.65
C LEU A 80 20.03 6.08 -4.97
N SER A 81 20.60 5.93 -3.78
CA SER A 81 20.43 4.69 -3.03
C SER A 81 20.25 4.96 -1.54
N PHE A 82 19.17 4.45 -0.97
CA PHE A 82 18.94 4.59 0.47
C PHE A 82 18.39 3.31 1.08
N ASN A 83 18.74 3.12 2.35
CA ASN A 83 18.37 1.95 3.13
C ASN A 83 17.10 2.21 3.94
N ILE A 84 16.17 1.27 3.85
CA ILE A 84 14.94 1.23 4.61
C ILE A 84 15.10 0.21 5.73
N ASN A 85 14.97 0.68 6.97
CA ASN A 85 15.19 -0.15 8.14
C ASN A 85 13.92 -0.93 8.49
N LEU A 86 14.09 -2.16 8.96
CA LEU A 86 12.98 -2.96 9.48
C LEU A 86 12.16 -2.25 10.57
N SER A 87 12.82 -1.43 11.40
CA SER A 87 12.18 -0.65 12.47
C SER A 87 11.19 0.40 11.97
N ASP A 88 11.23 0.72 10.68
CA ASP A 88 10.28 1.60 10.01
C ASP A 88 8.93 0.90 9.76
N PHE A 89 8.85 -0.42 9.93
CA PHE A 89 7.61 -1.19 9.88
C PHE A 89 7.13 -1.51 11.31
N PRO A 90 5.84 -1.34 11.65
CA PRO A 90 5.35 -1.76 12.96
C PRO A 90 5.28 -3.30 13.03
N SER A 91 5.53 -3.88 14.21
CA SER A 91 5.66 -5.34 14.39
C SER A 91 4.47 -6.14 13.87
N LYS A 92 3.24 -5.63 14.06
CA LYS A 92 2.00 -6.25 13.56
C LYS A 92 1.90 -6.33 12.03
N HIS A 93 2.78 -5.66 11.29
CA HIS A 93 2.83 -5.65 9.82
C HIS A 93 3.96 -6.52 9.27
N LEU A 94 4.78 -7.12 10.14
CA LEU A 94 5.85 -8.01 9.74
C LEU A 94 5.30 -9.34 9.21
N ASN A 95 6.07 -9.99 8.34
CA ASN A 95 5.74 -11.22 7.61
C ASN A 95 4.58 -11.10 6.62
N GLN A 96 4.15 -9.88 6.30
CA GLN A 96 3.09 -9.58 5.35
C GLN A 96 3.65 -9.14 4.00
N ASN A 97 2.83 -9.30 2.96
CA ASN A 97 3.11 -8.76 1.64
C ASN A 97 2.70 -7.28 1.62
N ILE A 98 3.66 -6.39 1.45
CA ILE A 98 3.45 -4.95 1.39
C ILE A 98 3.82 -4.46 -0.02
N GLN A 99 2.97 -3.63 -0.61
CA GLN A 99 3.22 -3.07 -1.93
C GLN A 99 4.03 -1.77 -1.77
N ALA A 100 5.01 -1.58 -2.63
CA ALA A 100 5.77 -0.34 -2.74
C ALA A 100 5.12 0.57 -3.77
N HIS A 101 5.04 1.85 -3.42
CA HIS A 101 4.35 2.88 -4.17
C HIS A 101 5.21 4.12 -4.26
N ILE A 102 5.18 4.80 -5.41
CA ILE A 102 5.67 6.17 -5.53
C ILE A 102 4.49 7.09 -5.72
N ILE A 103 4.45 8.15 -4.91
CA ILE A 103 3.54 9.26 -5.11
C ILE A 103 4.32 10.49 -5.56
N HIS A 104 3.82 11.20 -6.57
CA HIS A 104 4.49 12.40 -7.09
C HIS A 104 3.51 13.42 -7.68
N ASN A 105 3.93 14.68 -7.75
CA ASN A 105 3.17 15.77 -8.39
C ASN A 105 3.82 16.26 -9.71
N LEU A 106 4.63 15.39 -10.33
CA LEU A 106 5.41 15.67 -11.55
C LEU A 106 4.60 15.46 -12.84
N TRP A 107 4.98 16.18 -13.91
CA TRP A 107 4.36 16.02 -15.24
C TRP A 107 4.99 14.91 -16.05
N GLY A 108 6.33 14.90 -16.13
CA GLY A 108 7.11 13.91 -16.87
C GLY A 108 8.02 13.13 -15.94
N LEU A 109 8.11 11.82 -16.15
CA LEU A 109 8.85 10.92 -15.28
C LEU A 109 9.44 9.77 -16.07
N ASN A 110 10.76 9.60 -15.97
CA ASN A 110 11.47 8.36 -16.26
C ASN A 110 12.08 7.87 -14.96
N LEU A 111 11.78 6.65 -14.55
CA LEU A 111 12.44 6.03 -13.43
C LEU A 111 12.77 4.57 -13.73
N GLN A 112 13.95 4.16 -13.29
CA GLN A 112 14.33 2.77 -13.13
C GLN A 112 14.68 2.55 -11.67
N ILE A 113 13.93 1.65 -11.02
CA ILE A 113 14.06 1.33 -9.60
C ILE A 113 14.44 -0.12 -9.45
N SER A 114 15.44 -0.36 -8.62
CA SER A 114 15.90 -1.68 -8.22
C SER A 114 15.80 -1.77 -6.69
N MET A 115 15.09 -2.76 -6.17
CA MET A 115 15.04 -3.05 -4.73
C MET A 115 15.82 -4.32 -4.43
N MET A 116 16.73 -4.20 -3.49
CA MET A 116 17.56 -5.30 -3.01
C MET A 116 17.22 -5.59 -1.57
N LYS A 117 17.13 -6.87 -1.25
CA LYS A 117 16.98 -7.39 0.10
C LYS A 117 18.26 -8.13 0.43
N ASN A 118 19.03 -7.62 1.38
CA ASN A 118 20.29 -8.24 1.81
C ASN A 118 21.23 -8.44 0.63
N GLU A 119 21.38 -7.39 -0.18
CA GLU A 119 22.16 -7.36 -1.43
C GLU A 119 21.64 -8.25 -2.57
N ILE A 120 20.54 -8.98 -2.36
CA ILE A 120 19.90 -9.78 -3.40
C ILE A 120 18.79 -8.95 -4.06
N PRO A 121 18.87 -8.65 -5.37
CA PRO A 121 17.80 -7.96 -6.06
C PRO A 121 16.55 -8.83 -6.10
N PHE A 122 15.40 -8.27 -5.73
CA PHE A 122 14.13 -8.99 -5.78
C PHE A 122 13.04 -8.27 -6.56
N LEU A 123 13.22 -6.99 -6.88
CA LEU A 123 12.28 -6.21 -7.67
C LEU A 123 13.05 -5.22 -8.55
N ASN A 124 12.79 -5.26 -9.85
CA ASN A 124 13.24 -4.26 -10.81
C ASN A 124 12.01 -3.70 -11.51
N PHE A 125 11.91 -2.38 -11.58
CA PHE A 125 10.76 -1.68 -12.14
C PHE A 125 11.22 -0.53 -13.00
N LYS A 126 10.58 -0.37 -14.16
CA LYS A 126 10.85 0.73 -15.07
C LYS A 126 9.53 1.41 -15.44
N HIS A 127 9.50 2.72 -15.35
CA HIS A 127 8.36 3.54 -15.72
C HIS A 127 8.84 4.76 -16.50
N SER A 128 8.14 5.07 -17.59
CA SER A 128 8.40 6.23 -18.43
C SER A 128 7.07 6.81 -18.88
N LYS A 129 6.85 8.10 -18.62
CA LYS A 129 5.63 8.83 -18.92
C LYS A 129 5.94 10.29 -19.24
N ASN A 130 5.29 10.84 -20.27
CA ASN A 130 5.26 12.28 -20.60
C ASN A 130 6.64 12.94 -20.73
N LEU A 131 7.59 12.27 -21.38
CA LEU A 131 8.93 12.81 -21.65
C LEU A 131 9.06 13.46 -23.02
N GLU A 132 8.11 13.23 -23.92
CA GLU A 132 8.11 13.76 -25.29
C GLU A 132 7.32 15.07 -25.37
N ILE A 133 7.93 16.10 -25.96
CA ILE A 133 7.29 17.39 -26.22
C ILE A 133 6.32 17.23 -27.39
N GLY A 134 5.02 17.41 -27.11
CA GLY A 134 3.94 17.29 -28.12
C GLY A 134 3.00 16.09 -27.93
N GLY A 135 3.26 15.23 -26.94
CA GLY A 135 2.29 14.22 -26.52
C GLY A 135 1.04 14.86 -25.91
N THR A 136 -0.14 14.50 -26.40
CA THR A 136 -1.44 14.88 -25.81
C THR A 136 -1.76 14.01 -24.59
N SER A 137 -0.85 13.95 -23.63
CA SER A 137 -1.08 13.23 -22.39
C SER A 137 -1.50 14.20 -21.30
N SER A 138 -2.80 14.22 -21.01
CA SER A 138 -3.30 14.85 -19.79
C SER A 138 -2.68 14.15 -18.58
N THR A 139 -2.05 14.90 -17.69
CA THR A 139 -1.72 14.43 -16.34
C THR A 139 -3.02 14.15 -15.59
N SER A 140 -3.33 12.87 -15.37
CA SER A 140 -4.44 12.47 -14.52
C SER A 140 -3.93 12.36 -13.09
N PHE A 141 -4.07 13.44 -12.33
CA PHE A 141 -3.93 13.35 -10.88
C PHE A 141 -5.14 12.61 -10.33
N ASN A 142 -4.91 11.40 -9.83
CA ASN A 142 -5.97 10.50 -9.40
C ASN A 142 -5.94 10.24 -7.89
N LEU A 143 -4.99 10.83 -7.18
CA LEU A 143 -4.81 10.61 -5.75
C LEU A 143 -4.81 11.93 -5.00
N HIS A 144 -5.85 12.14 -4.21
CA HIS A 144 -5.85 13.11 -3.13
C HIS A 144 -5.16 12.50 -1.90
N PRO A 145 -4.50 13.29 -1.05
CA PRO A 145 -3.99 12.84 0.24
C PRO A 145 -5.03 12.15 1.15
N ASN A 146 -6.32 12.37 0.92
CA ASN A 146 -7.42 11.71 1.64
C ASN A 146 -7.66 10.27 1.15
N ASP A 147 -7.13 9.91 -0.02
CA ASP A 147 -7.25 8.56 -0.60
C ASP A 147 -6.14 7.63 -0.12
N LEU A 148 -5.10 8.17 0.54
CA LEU A 148 -4.04 7.41 1.17
C LEU A 148 -4.55 6.74 2.46
N PRO A 149 -4.02 5.56 2.85
CA PRO A 149 -4.43 4.89 4.08
C PRO A 149 -4.42 5.81 5.31
N ASP A 150 -5.55 5.90 6.02
CA ASP A 150 -5.71 6.79 7.19
C ASP A 150 -4.66 6.55 8.27
N ASP A 151 -4.18 5.31 8.41
CA ASP A 151 -3.11 4.95 9.34
C ASP A 151 -1.79 5.69 9.06
N LEU A 152 -1.56 6.15 7.81
CA LEU A 152 -0.41 7.02 7.46
C LEU A 152 -0.62 8.46 7.94
N ARG A 153 -1.85 8.86 8.27
CA ARG A 153 -2.29 10.21 8.65
C ARG A 153 -2.83 10.30 10.07
N ARG A 154 -2.33 9.47 10.98
CA ARG A 154 -2.88 9.31 12.35
C ARG A 154 -2.97 10.61 13.17
N HIS A 155 -2.33 11.70 12.74
CA HIS A 155 -2.36 13.03 13.36
C HIS A 155 -2.76 14.15 12.37
N GLY A 156 -3.49 13.84 11.31
CA GLY A 156 -3.83 14.78 10.24
C GLY A 156 -2.66 15.10 9.30
N THR A 157 -1.46 14.62 9.61
CA THR A 157 -0.22 14.81 8.83
C THR A 157 0.47 13.48 8.56
N PHE A 158 1.27 13.46 7.50
CA PHE A 158 2.06 12.30 7.12
C PHE A 158 3.40 12.32 7.83
N ARG A 159 3.84 11.16 8.28
CA ARG A 159 5.18 11.02 8.84
C ARG A 159 6.18 10.81 7.72
N VAL A 160 7.10 11.74 7.54
CA VAL A 160 8.11 11.73 6.47
C VAL A 160 9.48 11.45 7.06
N LYS A 161 10.24 10.61 6.37
CA LYS A 161 11.65 10.35 6.63
C LYS A 161 12.45 10.81 5.43
N CYS A 162 13.55 11.51 5.67
CA CYS A 162 14.38 12.08 4.63
C CYS A 162 15.72 11.33 4.59
N PRO A 163 15.94 10.44 3.61
CA PRO A 163 17.27 9.88 3.39
C PRO A 163 18.26 10.93 2.88
N TYR A 164 17.74 11.92 2.16
CA TYR A 164 18.47 13.04 1.60
C TYR A 164 17.69 14.34 1.83
N SER A 165 18.41 15.45 1.80
CA SER A 165 17.80 16.78 1.80
C SER A 165 17.10 17.03 0.47
N THR A 166 15.89 17.61 0.52
CA THR A 166 15.07 17.89 -0.66
C THR A 166 14.51 19.30 -0.58
N LEU A 167 14.13 19.89 -1.73
CA LEU A 167 13.55 21.23 -1.75
C LEU A 167 12.29 21.31 -0.88
N ILE A 168 11.39 20.32 -0.98
CA ILE A 168 10.14 20.31 -0.20
C ILE A 168 10.38 20.16 1.30
N THR A 169 11.39 19.39 1.71
CA THR A 169 11.69 19.16 3.13
C THR A 169 12.36 20.37 3.76
N LYS A 170 13.13 21.15 2.99
CA LYS A 170 13.65 22.46 3.38
C LYS A 170 12.54 23.52 3.45
N GLU A 171 11.70 23.62 2.43
CA GLU A 171 10.62 24.62 2.34
C GLU A 171 9.59 24.48 3.47
N ASN A 172 9.29 23.25 3.86
CA ASN A 172 8.37 22.97 4.98
C ASN A 172 9.06 22.97 6.36
N ASP A 173 10.34 23.35 6.45
CA ASP A 173 11.11 23.43 7.70
C ASP A 173 11.08 22.15 8.54
N ILE A 174 11.06 20.98 7.87
CA ILE A 174 11.09 19.67 8.55
C ILE A 174 12.50 19.09 8.66
N GLU A 175 13.48 19.73 8.04
CA GLU A 175 14.89 19.43 8.23
C GLU A 175 15.48 20.16 9.46
N PRO A 176 16.40 19.54 10.21
CA PRO A 176 16.96 18.20 10.04
C PRO A 176 16.12 17.11 10.72
N ASN A 177 14.94 17.44 11.26
CA ASN A 177 14.14 16.52 12.08
C ASN A 177 13.73 15.26 11.32
N CYS A 178 13.42 15.37 10.02
CA CYS A 178 13.03 14.23 9.20
C CYS A 178 14.15 13.21 8.94
N ASN A 179 15.42 13.55 9.23
CA ASN A 179 16.54 12.62 9.17
C ASN A 179 16.64 11.73 10.44
N ARG A 180 15.90 12.06 11.50
CA ARG A 180 15.91 11.29 12.76
C ARG A 180 15.16 9.97 12.59
N LYS A 181 15.43 9.01 13.49
CA LYS A 181 14.71 7.71 13.55
C LYS A 181 13.19 7.85 13.64
N ILE A 182 12.71 8.98 14.15
CA ILE A 182 11.30 9.30 14.32
C ILE A 182 10.69 10.06 13.12
N GLY A 183 11.46 10.44 12.10
CA GLY A 183 10.99 11.30 11.02
C GLY A 183 10.47 12.68 11.50
N ALA A 184 9.73 13.36 10.63
CA ALA A 184 9.00 14.58 10.92
C ALA A 184 7.58 14.49 10.36
N PHE A 185 6.71 15.41 10.75
CA PHE A 185 5.35 15.49 10.22
C PHE A 185 5.30 16.50 9.07
N LEU A 186 4.68 16.12 7.96
CA LEU A 186 4.47 16.95 6.79
C LEU A 186 2.99 16.87 6.40
N ASP A 187 2.39 18.02 6.12
CA ASP A 187 1.05 18.08 5.54
C ASP A 187 1.16 18.00 4.02
N LEU A 188 0.53 16.99 3.43
CA LEU A 188 0.50 16.83 1.97
C LEU A 188 -0.82 17.42 1.49
N ASN A 189 -0.75 18.53 0.76
CA ASN A 189 -1.93 19.29 0.30
C ASN A 189 -2.08 19.32 -1.23
N ASP A 190 -1.12 18.75 -1.96
CA ASP A 190 -1.17 18.68 -3.42
C ASP A 190 -1.94 17.45 -3.92
N PHE A 191 -2.23 17.46 -5.21
CA PHE A 191 -2.69 16.26 -5.91
C PHE A 191 -1.50 15.43 -6.40
N TYR A 192 -1.59 14.13 -6.24
CA TYR A 192 -0.52 13.19 -6.59
C TYR A 192 -1.00 12.16 -7.63
N GLU A 193 -0.02 11.57 -8.31
CA GLU A 193 -0.16 10.34 -9.07
C GLU A 193 0.50 9.19 -8.27
N ASP A 194 -0.12 8.02 -8.25
CA ASP A 194 0.41 6.79 -7.61
C ASP A 194 0.97 5.83 -8.67
N ILE A 195 2.22 5.42 -8.48
CA ILE A 195 2.88 4.39 -9.27
C ILE A 195 3.15 3.19 -8.38
N LYS A 196 2.46 2.09 -8.68
CA LYS A 196 2.66 0.78 -8.05
C LYS A 196 3.90 0.11 -8.61
N ILE A 197 4.94 -0.01 -7.79
CA ILE A 197 6.23 -0.58 -8.21
C ILE A 197 6.20 -2.11 -8.16
N GLY A 198 5.73 -2.67 -7.04
CA GLY A 198 5.75 -4.12 -6.82
C GLY A 198 5.50 -4.49 -5.37
N THR A 199 5.50 -5.80 -5.08
CA THR A 199 5.21 -6.32 -3.74
C THR A 199 6.48 -6.89 -3.10
N ALA A 200 6.71 -6.56 -1.83
CA ALA A 200 7.80 -7.07 -1.03
C ALA A 200 7.25 -7.77 0.22
N LYS A 201 7.81 -8.93 0.57
CA LYS A 201 7.54 -9.57 1.86
C LYS A 201 8.57 -9.12 2.89
N ILE A 202 8.11 -8.33 3.85
CA ILE A 202 8.95 -7.82 4.95
C ILE A 202 9.05 -8.92 6.01
N THR A 203 10.26 -9.41 6.31
CA THR A 203 10.51 -10.50 7.28
C THR A 203 11.50 -10.05 8.32
N GLU A 204 11.45 -10.64 9.52
CA GLU A 204 12.28 -10.23 10.67
C GLU A 204 13.78 -10.49 10.50
N LEU A 205 14.18 -11.51 9.72
CA LEU A 205 15.57 -11.89 9.56
C LEU A 205 16.34 -10.89 8.67
N ASP A 206 17.34 -10.23 9.27
CA ASP A 206 18.36 -9.36 8.67
C ASP A 206 17.88 -8.48 7.52
N PHE A 207 16.72 -7.85 7.65
CA PHE A 207 16.12 -7.07 6.56
C PHE A 207 16.83 -5.72 6.37
N SER A 208 17.69 -5.66 5.35
CA SER A 208 18.13 -4.40 4.73
C SER A 208 17.45 -4.25 3.37
N LEU A 209 16.58 -3.26 3.24
CA LEU A 209 15.95 -2.93 1.97
C LEU A 209 16.68 -1.73 1.37
N LEU A 210 17.55 -2.01 0.39
CA LEU A 210 18.19 -0.98 -0.41
C LEU A 210 17.28 -0.67 -1.60
N VAL A 211 16.92 0.59 -1.75
CA VAL A 211 16.22 1.08 -2.93
C VAL A 211 17.19 1.91 -3.74
N THR A 212 17.44 1.49 -4.97
CA THR A 212 18.32 2.17 -5.91
C THR A 212 17.49 2.71 -7.08
N PHE A 213 17.71 3.97 -7.41
CA PHE A 213 17.25 4.58 -8.66
C PHE A 213 18.43 4.57 -9.62
N ASP A 214 18.32 3.93 -10.78
CA ASP A 214 19.41 3.81 -11.75
C ASP A 214 19.35 4.88 -12.85
N ASP A 215 18.14 5.36 -13.15
CA ASP A 215 17.87 6.40 -14.15
C ASP A 215 16.63 7.19 -13.71
N LEU A 216 16.82 8.25 -12.92
CA LEU A 216 15.75 9.14 -12.49
C LEU A 216 15.79 10.46 -13.29
N LYS A 217 14.78 10.66 -14.14
CA LYS A 217 14.54 11.91 -14.86
C LYS A 217 13.15 12.40 -14.57
N VAL A 218 13.04 13.67 -14.21
CA VAL A 218 11.78 14.26 -13.76
C VAL A 218 11.55 15.60 -14.43
N LEU A 219 10.29 15.89 -14.73
CA LEU A 219 9.84 17.19 -15.23
C LEU A 219 8.77 17.72 -14.28
N PRO A 220 8.94 18.94 -13.75
CA PRO A 220 7.97 19.54 -12.85
C PRO A 220 6.67 19.84 -13.63
N ASN A 221 5.53 19.77 -12.94
CA ASN A 221 4.25 20.10 -13.57
C ASN A 221 4.11 21.59 -13.86
N ASN A 222 4.60 22.43 -12.95
CA ASN A 222 4.75 23.86 -13.13
C ASN A 222 5.89 24.36 -12.21
N PHE A 223 6.22 25.65 -12.31
CA PHE A 223 7.24 26.29 -11.46
C PHE A 223 6.66 26.99 -10.22
N VAL A 224 5.37 26.78 -9.94
CA VAL A 224 4.66 27.40 -8.82
C VAL A 224 4.57 26.44 -7.64
N ILE A 225 4.29 25.17 -7.92
CA ILE A 225 4.19 24.09 -6.95
C ILE A 225 5.53 23.37 -6.90
N THR A 226 6.07 23.25 -5.69
CA THR A 226 7.34 22.56 -5.47
C THR A 226 7.25 21.11 -5.93
N PRO A 227 8.15 20.65 -6.80
CA PRO A 227 8.20 19.25 -7.25
C PRO A 227 8.47 18.31 -6.08
N GLN A 228 7.67 17.25 -5.98
CA GLN A 228 7.66 16.32 -4.88
C GLN A 228 7.56 14.88 -5.38
N MET A 229 8.30 14.00 -4.72
CA MET A 229 8.21 12.56 -4.92
C MET A 229 8.47 11.85 -3.58
N PHE A 230 7.60 10.92 -3.23
CA PHE A 230 7.75 10.10 -2.03
C PHE A 230 7.62 8.63 -2.38
N LEU A 231 8.42 7.80 -1.71
CA LEU A 231 8.25 6.35 -1.69
C LEU A 231 7.49 5.96 -0.43
N GLY A 232 6.46 5.13 -0.56
CA GLY A 232 5.72 4.57 0.56
C GLY A 232 5.48 3.09 0.39
N PHE A 233 5.16 2.43 1.50
CA PHE A 233 4.85 1.01 1.53
C PHE A 233 3.49 0.84 2.17
N TRP A 234 2.51 0.38 1.40
CA TRP A 234 1.21 -0.01 1.93
C TRP A 234 0.59 -1.14 1.13
N SER A 235 -0.32 -1.90 1.75
CA SER A 235 -1.13 -2.90 1.08
C SER A 235 -2.42 -3.09 1.86
N ARG A 236 -3.54 -3.25 1.16
CA ARG A 236 -4.82 -3.51 1.83
C ARG A 236 -4.81 -4.92 2.41
N ALA A 237 -5.12 -5.04 3.69
CA ALA A 237 -5.25 -6.33 4.35
C ALA A 237 -6.53 -7.05 3.91
N ASN A 238 -6.58 -8.35 4.18
CA ASN A 238 -7.78 -9.15 3.97
C ASN A 238 -8.74 -9.12 5.18
N SER A 239 -8.57 -8.16 6.12
CA SER A 239 -9.38 -8.03 7.35
C SER A 239 -10.86 -8.14 7.05
N TYR A 240 -11.37 -7.31 6.14
CA TYR A 240 -12.76 -7.27 5.73
C TYR A 240 -13.28 -8.61 5.16
N LYS A 241 -12.48 -9.28 4.32
CA LYS A 241 -12.86 -10.58 3.75
C LYS A 241 -12.99 -11.64 4.84
N ILE A 242 -12.09 -11.61 5.82
CA ILE A 242 -12.07 -12.54 6.95
C ILE A 242 -13.25 -12.26 7.90
N ILE A 243 -13.53 -10.98 8.19
CA ILE A 243 -14.70 -10.55 8.98
C ILE A 243 -16.00 -11.07 8.35
N ILE A 244 -16.22 -10.82 7.06
CA ILE A 244 -17.42 -11.28 6.36
C ILE A 244 -17.49 -12.80 6.38
N SER A 245 -16.41 -13.49 6.05
CA SER A 245 -16.39 -14.96 6.02
C SER A 245 -16.75 -15.54 7.39
N GLY A 246 -16.20 -14.98 8.47
CA GLY A 246 -16.54 -15.35 9.84
C GLY A 246 -18.02 -15.11 10.15
N ALA A 247 -18.54 -13.91 9.86
CA ALA A 247 -19.94 -13.56 10.09
C ALA A 247 -20.92 -14.46 9.31
N VAL A 248 -20.60 -14.77 8.05
CA VAL A 248 -21.42 -15.66 7.20
C VAL A 248 -21.39 -17.09 7.72
N LEU A 249 -20.23 -17.61 8.12
CA LEU A 249 -20.13 -18.96 8.70
C LEU A 249 -20.89 -19.06 10.03
N THR A 250 -20.73 -18.09 10.92
CA THR A 250 -21.43 -18.07 12.21
C THR A 250 -22.94 -17.95 12.03
N SER A 251 -23.42 -17.04 11.17
CA SER A 251 -24.86 -16.89 10.91
C SER A 251 -25.46 -18.15 10.27
N THR A 252 -24.79 -18.74 9.28
CA THR A 252 -25.21 -20.01 8.65
C THR A 252 -25.26 -21.14 9.68
N GLY A 253 -24.26 -21.21 10.56
CA GLY A 253 -24.23 -22.19 11.66
C GLY A 253 -25.39 -22.02 12.63
N ILE A 254 -25.72 -20.80 13.05
CA ILE A 254 -26.86 -20.52 13.93
C ILE A 254 -28.19 -20.92 13.26
N VAL A 255 -28.40 -20.57 11.99
CA VAL A 255 -29.61 -20.94 11.27
C VAL A 255 -29.74 -22.47 11.14
N MET A 256 -28.66 -23.16 10.77
CA MET A 256 -28.60 -24.63 10.75
C MET A 256 -28.93 -25.25 12.11
N LEU A 257 -28.40 -24.69 13.19
CA LEU A 257 -28.65 -25.17 14.55
C LEU A 257 -30.15 -25.04 14.91
N ILE A 258 -30.77 -23.89 14.61
CA ILE A 258 -32.20 -23.67 14.84
C ILE A 258 -33.05 -24.69 14.06
N ILE A 259 -32.76 -24.89 12.77
CA ILE A 259 -33.47 -25.88 11.95
C ILE A 259 -33.30 -27.29 12.53
N SER A 260 -32.10 -27.65 12.97
CA SER A 260 -31.81 -28.97 13.55
C SER A 260 -32.63 -29.24 14.80
N ILE A 261 -32.77 -28.23 15.67
CA ILE A 261 -33.56 -28.29 16.90
C ILE A 261 -35.05 -28.46 16.57
N ILE A 262 -35.58 -27.70 15.62
CA ILE A 262 -36.98 -27.80 15.18
C ILE A 262 -37.27 -29.21 14.64
N VAL A 263 -36.42 -29.74 13.76
CA VAL A 263 -36.58 -31.09 13.19
C VAL A 263 -36.51 -32.15 14.29
N PHE A 264 -35.58 -32.00 15.23
CA PHE A 264 -35.44 -32.94 16.36
C PHE A 264 -36.72 -33.04 17.19
N PHE A 265 -37.33 -31.90 17.56
CA PHE A 265 -38.56 -31.88 18.34
C PHE A 265 -39.81 -32.28 17.54
N ALA A 266 -39.92 -31.89 16.27
CA ALA A 266 -41.06 -32.23 15.42
C ALA A 266 -41.14 -33.74 15.14
N CYS A 267 -40.01 -34.39 14.86
CA CYS A 267 -39.96 -35.83 14.61
C CYS A 267 -40.12 -36.68 15.88
N SER A 268 -39.73 -36.15 17.05
CA SER A 268 -39.92 -36.86 18.33
C SER A 268 -41.39 -37.00 18.72
N SER A 269 -42.28 -36.11 18.26
CA SER A 269 -43.69 -36.13 18.66
C SER A 269 -44.54 -37.18 17.92
N GLN A 270 -44.08 -37.73 16.80
CA GLN A 270 -44.88 -38.66 15.98
C GLN A 270 -44.79 -40.13 16.43
N ASN A 271 -43.81 -40.50 17.26
CA ASN A 271 -43.62 -41.89 17.68
C ASN A 271 -44.35 -42.29 18.97
N ASP A 272 -44.93 -41.35 19.72
CA ASP A 272 -45.56 -41.66 21.03
C ASP A 272 -47.07 -41.94 20.95
N ASP A 273 -47.73 -41.66 19.82
CA ASP A 273 -49.20 -41.78 19.71
C ASP A 273 -49.69 -43.11 19.08
N THR A 274 -48.82 -43.99 18.62
CA THR A 274 -49.22 -45.26 17.97
C THR A 274 -49.33 -46.49 18.86
N ASP A 275 -48.93 -46.43 20.13
CA ASP A 275 -48.95 -47.58 21.06
C ASP A 275 -50.05 -47.50 22.15
N ARG A 276 -51.05 -46.63 21.98
CA ARG A 276 -52.26 -46.60 22.83
C ARG A 276 -53.48 -47.07 22.05
N ASN A 277 -53.62 -48.39 21.87
CA ASN A 277 -54.90 -49.07 21.71
C ASN A 277 -54.76 -50.56 22.09
#